data_AF-Q1ET07-F1
#
_entry.id   AF-Q1ET07-F1
#
_cell.length_a   1.000
_cell.length_b   1.000
_cell.length_c   1.000
_cell.angle_alpha   90.00
_cell.angle_beta   90.00
_cell.angle_gamma   90.00
#
_symmetry.space_group_name_H-M   'P 1'
#
loop_
_entity.id
_entity.type
_entity.pdbx_description
1 polymer ?
#
loop_
_entity_poly.entity_id
_entity_poly.type
_entity_poly.pdbx_seq_one_letter_code
_entity_poly.pdbx_strand_id
1 'polypeptide(L)'
;EIPYVQILNQLLPDDIRISAVCLRPPPGFDARFSCTNRHYKYVFNGKHLDITKMSKAASYFLGENDFRNFCKLDGSKQLTNFKRSIVSAKILPVSDTFYCFDLVGSAFLWHQVRCMMAILFLVGQTHEEPEIVLRLLDIEKTPQKPVYDMADEIPLLLYDCEFPQMEWQEPATDDHKAIKFTTAAEALTLHYGLKATVSNIF
;
A
#
# COMPACT_ATOMS: atom_id res chain seq x y z
N GLU A 1 23.88 24.07 -10.53
CA GLU A 1 23.81 22.65 -10.11
C GLU A 1 23.15 21.86 -11.26
N ILE A 2 23.45 20.57 -11.43
CA ILE A 2 22.95 19.77 -12.58
C ILE A 2 21.48 19.40 -12.33
N PRO A 3 20.56 19.56 -13.31
CA PRO A 3 19.14 19.23 -13.13
C PRO A 3 18.89 17.71 -13.27
N TYR A 4 19.36 16.93 -12.29
CA TYR A 4 19.34 15.47 -12.33
C TYR A 4 17.94 14.88 -12.59
N VAL A 5 16.91 15.39 -11.88
CA VAL A 5 15.54 14.87 -12.02
C VAL A 5 15.05 14.99 -13.47
N GLN A 6 15.24 16.16 -14.09
CA GLN A 6 14.81 16.42 -15.47
C GLN A 6 15.57 15.54 -16.47
N ILE A 7 16.89 15.45 -16.35
CA ILE A 7 17.74 14.67 -17.24
C ILE A 7 17.37 13.19 -17.19
N LEU A 8 17.22 12.62 -15.99
CA LEU A 8 16.90 11.21 -15.82
C LEU A 8 15.48 10.90 -16.28
N ASN A 9 14.51 11.77 -16.01
CA ASN A 9 13.14 11.60 -16.48
C ASN A 9 13.06 11.49 -18.00
N GLN A 10 13.86 12.24 -18.76
CA GLN A 10 13.90 12.16 -20.24
C GLN A 10 14.34 10.78 -20.78
N LEU A 11 15.04 9.98 -19.97
CA LEU A 11 15.55 8.65 -20.38
C LEU A 11 14.66 7.49 -19.92
N LEU A 12 13.79 7.72 -18.94
CA LEU A 12 12.90 6.71 -18.38
C LEU A 12 11.65 6.52 -19.26
N PRO A 13 11.04 5.32 -19.28
CA PRO A 13 9.76 5.10 -19.94
C PRO A 13 8.64 5.96 -19.32
N ASP A 14 7.50 6.08 -20.00
CA ASP A 14 6.42 7.00 -19.59
C ASP A 14 5.74 6.60 -18.27
N ASP A 15 5.84 5.33 -17.88
CA ASP A 15 5.29 4.76 -16.65
C ASP A 15 6.26 4.83 -15.45
N ILE A 16 7.49 5.33 -15.64
CA ILE A 16 8.47 5.51 -14.58
C ILE A 16 8.94 6.97 -14.53
N ARG A 17 8.88 7.55 -13.33
CA ARG A 17 9.30 8.93 -13.08
C ARG A 17 10.04 9.04 -11.76
N ILE A 18 11.09 9.85 -11.76
CA ILE A 18 11.75 10.36 -10.56
C ILE A 18 11.02 11.62 -10.12
N SER A 19 10.49 11.60 -8.90
CA SER A 19 9.75 12.71 -8.29
C SER A 19 10.65 13.71 -7.57
N ALA A 20 11.76 13.27 -7.01
CA ALA A 20 12.74 14.11 -6.31
C ALA A 20 14.09 13.40 -6.23
N VAL A 21 15.15 14.16 -5.91
CA VAL A 21 16.49 13.63 -5.65
C VAL A 21 17.08 14.26 -4.39
N CYS A 22 17.76 13.46 -3.57
CA CYS A 22 18.60 13.97 -2.48
C CYS A 22 20.08 13.78 -2.88
N LEU A 23 20.80 14.87 -3.13
CA LEU A 23 22.19 14.82 -3.59
C LEU A 23 23.20 14.66 -2.44
N ARG A 24 22.76 14.95 -1.21
CA ARG A 24 23.60 14.92 -0.01
C ARG A 24 22.86 14.17 1.11
N PRO A 25 22.67 12.84 0.97
CA PRO A 25 22.10 12.05 2.06
C PRO A 25 23.06 12.03 3.26
N PRO A 26 22.55 11.79 4.48
CA PRO A 26 23.39 11.68 5.68
C PRO A 26 24.49 10.61 5.53
N PRO A 27 25.64 10.76 6.22
CA PRO A 27 26.69 9.73 6.21
C PRO A 27 26.15 8.36 6.65
N GLY A 28 26.48 7.32 5.89
CA GLY A 28 26.03 5.95 6.16
C GLY A 28 24.56 5.67 5.79
N PHE A 29 23.92 6.56 5.03
CA PHE A 29 22.56 6.35 4.53
C PHE A 29 22.44 5.07 3.68
N ASP A 30 21.39 4.31 3.93
CA ASP A 30 20.97 3.17 3.14
C ASP A 30 19.45 3.24 2.95
N ALA A 31 18.97 3.24 1.70
CA ALA A 31 17.54 3.42 1.41
C ALA A 31 16.63 2.35 2.05
N ARG A 32 17.16 1.17 2.37
CA ARG A 32 16.42 0.12 3.06
C ARG A 32 16.51 0.28 4.58
N PHE A 33 17.71 0.42 5.12
CA PHE A 33 17.93 0.41 6.57
C PHE A 33 17.67 1.75 7.23
N SER A 34 17.82 2.86 6.51
CA SER A 34 17.48 4.21 6.98
C SER A 34 15.99 4.53 6.87
N CYS A 35 15.20 3.72 6.17
CA CYS A 35 13.74 3.92 6.08
C CYS A 35 13.06 3.51 7.40
N THR A 36 12.39 4.47 8.03
CA THR A 36 11.74 4.32 9.35
C THR A 36 10.37 3.67 9.23
N ASN A 37 9.55 4.14 8.28
CA ASN A 37 8.20 3.64 8.04
C ASN A 37 7.94 3.49 6.54
N ARG A 38 7.08 2.53 6.19
CA ARG A 38 6.52 2.38 4.85
C ARG A 38 5.02 2.62 4.92
N HIS A 39 4.52 3.39 3.98
CA HIS A 39 3.10 3.70 3.83
C HIS A 39 2.57 2.99 2.60
N TYR A 40 1.68 2.03 2.82
CA TYR A 40 0.94 1.37 1.75
C TYR A 40 -0.48 1.89 1.69
N LYS A 41 -1.01 1.97 0.47
CA LYS A 41 -2.43 2.14 0.21
C LYS A 41 -2.92 0.95 -0.59
N TYR A 42 -4.07 0.41 -0.23
CA TYR A 42 -4.77 -0.58 -1.04
C TYR A 42 -6.12 -0.02 -1.43
N VAL A 43 -6.35 0.22 -2.71
CA VAL A 43 -7.59 0.83 -3.21
C VAL A 43 -8.63 -0.25 -3.54
N PHE A 44 -9.89 -0.05 -3.16
CA PHE A 44 -10.94 -1.03 -3.46
C PHE A 44 -12.30 -0.37 -3.62
N ASN A 45 -13.20 -1.05 -4.33
CA ASN A 45 -14.59 -0.64 -4.43
C ASN A 45 -15.34 -1.11 -3.18
N GLY A 46 -15.97 -0.18 -2.47
CA GLY A 46 -16.74 -0.45 -1.25
C GLY A 46 -18.15 -1.00 -1.50
N LYS A 47 -18.58 -1.15 -2.75
CA LYS A 47 -19.90 -1.67 -3.08
C LYS A 47 -20.08 -3.08 -2.49
N HIS A 48 -21.19 -3.27 -1.77
CA HIS A 48 -21.53 -4.52 -1.06
C HIS A 48 -20.59 -4.89 0.11
N LEU A 49 -19.81 -3.94 0.63
CA LEU A 49 -18.96 -4.16 1.81
C LEU A 49 -19.44 -3.35 3.03
N ASP A 50 -19.42 -3.97 4.21
CA ASP A 50 -19.60 -3.29 5.49
C ASP A 50 -18.31 -2.58 5.90
N ILE A 51 -18.18 -1.32 5.47
CA ILE A 51 -17.02 -0.47 5.75
C ILE A 51 -16.82 -0.23 7.25
N THR A 52 -17.89 -0.22 8.04
CA THR A 52 -17.81 -0.01 9.50
C THR A 52 -17.15 -1.22 10.15
N LYS A 53 -17.56 -2.44 9.79
CA LYS A 53 -16.92 -3.67 10.24
C LYS A 53 -15.46 -3.76 9.78
N MET A 54 -15.17 -3.42 8.51
CA MET A 54 -13.80 -3.38 8.01
C MET A 54 -12.92 -2.39 8.79
N SER A 55 -13.44 -1.20 9.10
CA SER A 55 -12.71 -0.19 9.87
C SER A 55 -12.42 -0.67 11.30
N LYS A 56 -13.38 -1.36 11.92
CA LYS A 56 -13.20 -1.98 13.24
C LYS A 56 -12.15 -3.09 13.19
N ALA A 57 -12.17 -3.95 12.18
CA ALA A 57 -11.17 -5.00 11.99
C ALA A 57 -9.78 -4.42 11.75
N ALA A 58 -9.68 -3.36 10.94
CA ALA A 58 -8.42 -2.70 10.62
C ALA A 58 -7.74 -2.10 11.86
N SER A 59 -8.50 -1.55 12.81
CA SER A 59 -7.93 -0.96 14.03
C SER A 59 -7.26 -2.01 14.94
N TYR A 60 -7.65 -3.28 14.84
CA TYR A 60 -7.02 -4.37 15.59
C TYR A 60 -5.61 -4.72 15.10
N PHE A 61 -5.18 -4.21 13.96
CA PHE A 61 -3.80 -4.40 13.50
C PHE A 61 -2.79 -3.48 14.19
N LEU A 62 -3.23 -2.43 14.88
CA LEU A 62 -2.36 -1.42 15.48
C LEU A 62 -1.42 -2.01 16.54
N GLY A 63 -0.23 -1.43 16.64
CA GLY A 63 0.81 -1.84 17.58
C GLY A 63 1.72 -2.95 17.06
N GLU A 64 2.49 -3.54 17.98
CA GLU A 64 3.40 -4.65 17.66
C GLU A 64 2.69 -5.99 17.82
N ASN A 65 2.57 -6.74 16.72
CA ASN A 65 1.92 -8.05 16.70
C ASN A 65 2.71 -9.05 15.86
N ASP A 66 2.45 -10.35 16.05
CA ASP A 66 2.98 -11.41 15.19
C ASP A 66 2.06 -11.63 13.98
N PHE A 67 2.57 -11.31 12.78
CA PHE A 67 1.79 -11.31 11.55
C PHE A 67 1.97 -12.58 10.71
N ARG A 68 2.44 -13.70 11.27
CA ARG A 68 2.65 -14.96 10.50
C ARG A 68 1.38 -15.48 9.83
N ASN A 69 0.22 -15.26 10.45
CA ASN A 69 -1.09 -15.64 9.90
C ASN A 69 -1.61 -14.66 8.85
N PHE A 70 -0.89 -13.56 8.63
CA PHE A 70 -1.20 -12.51 7.67
C PHE A 70 -0.09 -12.35 6.64
N CYS A 71 0.73 -13.36 6.38
CA CYS A 71 1.76 -13.28 5.33
C CYS A 71 1.83 -14.58 4.52
N LYS A 72 2.68 -14.62 3.49
CA LYS A 72 3.15 -15.89 2.94
C LYS A 72 4.39 -16.33 3.71
N LEU A 73 4.41 -17.60 4.10
CA LEU A 73 5.60 -18.23 4.64
C LEU A 73 6.44 -18.72 3.47
N ASP A 74 7.71 -18.34 3.45
CA ASP A 74 8.68 -18.83 2.47
C ASP A 74 9.61 -19.81 3.21
N GLY A 75 9.40 -21.11 3.01
CA GLY A 75 10.19 -22.14 3.69
C GLY A 75 11.68 -22.11 3.36
N SER A 76 12.09 -21.42 2.28
CA SER A 76 13.50 -21.23 1.93
C SER A 76 14.17 -20.13 2.76
N LYS A 77 13.39 -19.15 3.23
CA LYS A 77 13.85 -18.07 4.10
C LYS A 77 13.54 -18.48 5.52
N GLN A 78 14.57 -18.86 6.28
CA GLN A 78 14.46 -19.22 7.70
C GLN A 78 14.13 -17.98 8.56
N LEU A 79 13.02 -17.31 8.27
CA LEU A 79 12.58 -16.14 9.01
C LEU A 79 12.07 -16.59 10.37
N THR A 80 12.75 -16.18 11.42
CA THR A 80 12.40 -16.51 12.81
C THR A 80 11.55 -15.42 13.48
N ASN A 81 11.49 -14.23 12.88
CA ASN A 81 10.79 -13.07 13.44
C ASN A 81 9.67 -12.55 12.51
N PHE A 82 8.43 -12.81 12.94
CA PHE A 82 7.18 -12.38 12.30
C PHE A 82 6.54 -11.16 12.97
N LYS A 83 7.18 -10.60 14.00
CA LYS A 83 6.66 -9.40 14.67
C LYS A 83 6.86 -8.17 13.81
N ARG A 84 5.81 -7.37 13.62
CA ARG A 84 5.86 -6.07 12.95
C ARG A 84 5.06 -5.05 13.75
N SER A 85 5.44 -3.79 13.60
CA SER A 85 4.74 -2.68 14.25
C SER A 85 3.94 -1.90 13.21
N ILE A 86 2.63 -1.80 13.44
CA ILE A 86 1.72 -0.99 12.64
C ILE A 86 1.43 0.30 13.41
N VAL A 87 1.77 1.43 12.79
CA VAL A 87 1.64 2.78 13.34
C VAL A 87 0.24 3.34 13.05
N SER A 88 -0.30 3.08 11.86
CA SER A 88 -1.64 3.50 11.45
C SER A 88 -2.27 2.45 10.54
N ALA A 89 -3.55 2.17 10.73
CA ALA A 89 -4.34 1.26 9.90
C ALA A 89 -5.78 1.79 9.84
N LYS A 90 -6.18 2.37 8.70
CA LYS A 90 -7.48 3.05 8.54
C LYS A 90 -8.11 2.70 7.22
N ILE A 91 -9.45 2.61 7.19
CA ILE A 91 -10.22 2.58 5.94
C ILE A 91 -10.71 4.01 5.70
N LEU A 92 -10.28 4.61 4.59
CA LEU A 92 -10.59 6.00 4.24
C LEU A 92 -11.35 6.07 2.91
N PRO A 93 -12.35 6.95 2.76
CA PRO A 93 -12.99 7.18 1.48
C PRO A 93 -12.02 7.89 0.52
N VAL A 94 -12.03 7.46 -0.75
CA VAL A 94 -11.28 8.08 -1.86
C VAL A 94 -12.24 8.78 -2.83
N SER A 95 -13.41 8.18 -3.06
CA SER A 95 -14.53 8.76 -3.81
C SER A 95 -15.84 8.13 -3.33
N ASP A 96 -16.97 8.42 -4.00
CA ASP A 96 -18.30 7.93 -3.63
C ASP A 96 -18.37 6.41 -3.44
N THR A 97 -17.67 5.64 -4.28
CA THR A 97 -17.69 4.16 -4.21
C THR A 97 -16.34 3.54 -3.89
N PHE A 98 -15.25 4.31 -3.91
CA PHE A 98 -13.91 3.77 -3.65
C PHE A 98 -13.38 4.18 -2.29
N TYR A 99 -12.73 3.23 -1.64
CA TYR A 99 -12.05 3.39 -0.38
C TYR A 99 -10.60 2.96 -0.54
N CYS A 100 -9.76 3.34 0.43
CA CYS A 100 -8.44 2.79 0.57
C CYS A 100 -8.19 2.28 1.99
N PHE A 101 -7.49 1.17 2.09
CA PHE A 101 -6.82 0.78 3.33
C PHE A 101 -5.49 1.52 3.40
N ASP A 102 -5.45 2.53 4.25
CA ASP A 102 -4.32 3.40 4.53
C ASP A 102 -3.51 2.81 5.69
N LEU A 103 -2.32 2.30 5.38
CA LEU A 103 -1.53 1.47 6.28
C LEU A 103 -0.09 1.97 6.39
N VAL A 104 0.31 2.32 7.61
CA VAL A 104 1.68 2.74 7.93
C VAL A 104 2.26 1.78 8.94
N GLY A 105 3.46 1.26 8.67
CA GLY A 105 4.17 0.37 9.57
C GLY A 105 5.68 0.44 9.39
N SER A 106 6.42 -0.03 10.38
CA SER A 106 7.89 0.03 10.36
C SER A 106 8.49 -0.86 9.27
N ALA A 107 7.93 -2.05 9.09
CA ALA A 107 8.26 -3.00 8.03
C ALA A 107 7.11 -3.97 7.80
N PHE A 108 7.11 -4.65 6.65
CA PHE A 108 6.10 -5.63 6.28
C PHE A 108 6.74 -6.97 5.89
N LEU A 109 6.06 -8.06 6.21
CA LEU A 109 6.39 -9.41 5.77
C LEU A 109 6.00 -9.60 4.30
N TRP A 110 6.51 -10.68 3.70
CA TRP A 110 6.17 -11.02 2.32
C TRP A 110 4.66 -11.25 2.18
N HIS A 111 4.03 -10.52 1.25
CA HIS A 111 2.58 -10.50 1.03
C HIS A 111 1.71 -10.05 2.22
N GLN A 112 2.29 -9.36 3.22
CA GLN A 112 1.55 -9.05 4.43
C GLN A 112 0.26 -8.24 4.17
N VAL A 113 0.41 -7.12 3.45
CA VAL A 113 -0.69 -6.19 3.19
C VAL A 113 -1.84 -6.86 2.42
N ARG A 114 -1.52 -7.69 1.41
CA ARG A 114 -2.54 -8.39 0.61
C ARG A 114 -3.27 -9.47 1.41
N CYS A 115 -2.58 -10.13 2.34
CA CYS A 115 -3.21 -11.09 3.24
C CYS A 115 -4.09 -10.40 4.29
N MET A 116 -3.66 -9.25 4.83
CA MET A 116 -4.50 -8.41 5.69
C MET A 116 -5.77 -7.97 4.95
N MET A 117 -5.65 -7.51 3.71
CA MET A 117 -6.78 -7.11 2.88
C MET A 117 -7.75 -8.26 2.59
N ALA A 118 -7.24 -9.48 2.36
CA ALA A 118 -8.12 -10.64 2.19
C ALA A 118 -9.04 -10.85 3.40
N ILE A 119 -8.49 -10.78 4.62
CA ILE A 119 -9.27 -10.90 5.85
C ILE A 119 -10.25 -9.74 5.99
N LEU A 120 -9.81 -8.51 5.70
CA LEU A 120 -10.71 -7.35 5.71
C LEU A 120 -11.87 -7.51 4.70
N PHE A 121 -11.63 -8.12 3.53
CA PHE A 121 -12.70 -8.40 2.58
C PHE A 121 -13.67 -9.47 3.08
N LEU A 122 -13.22 -10.50 3.79
CA LEU A 122 -14.12 -11.48 4.42
C LEU A 122 -15.01 -10.79 5.47
N VAL A 123 -14.44 -9.88 6.25
CA VAL A 123 -15.18 -9.08 7.23
C VAL A 123 -16.19 -8.15 6.53
N GLY A 124 -15.76 -7.43 5.49
CA GLY A 124 -16.62 -6.52 4.73
C GLY A 124 -17.76 -7.25 4.02
N GLN A 125 -17.53 -8.46 3.54
CA GLN A 125 -18.57 -9.32 2.94
C GLN A 125 -19.45 -10.02 3.99
N THR A 126 -19.21 -9.77 5.29
CA THR A 126 -19.93 -10.39 6.42
C THR A 126 -19.77 -11.91 6.54
N HIS A 127 -18.72 -12.46 5.93
CA HIS A 127 -18.34 -13.87 6.10
C HIS A 127 -17.59 -14.13 7.41
N GLU A 128 -16.99 -13.10 7.98
CA GLU A 128 -16.29 -13.14 9.27
C GLU A 128 -16.65 -11.90 10.11
N GLU A 129 -16.55 -12.03 11.43
CA GLU A 129 -16.67 -10.88 12.33
C GLU A 129 -15.32 -10.18 12.52
N PRO A 130 -15.27 -8.86 12.80
CA PRO A 130 -14.03 -8.10 12.94
C PRO A 130 -12.98 -8.70 13.88
N GLU A 131 -13.44 -9.38 14.92
CA GLU A 131 -12.64 -10.06 15.94
C GLU A 131 -11.79 -11.22 15.37
N ILE A 132 -12.03 -11.66 14.13
CA ILE A 132 -11.15 -12.56 13.39
C ILE A 132 -9.70 -12.08 13.43
N VAL A 133 -9.48 -10.76 13.31
CA VAL A 133 -8.14 -10.19 13.29
C VAL A 133 -7.42 -10.49 14.60
N LEU A 134 -8.08 -10.26 15.74
CA LEU A 134 -7.52 -10.56 17.07
C LEU A 134 -7.21 -12.05 17.22
N ARG A 135 -8.11 -12.91 16.76
CA ARG A 135 -7.92 -14.38 16.80
C ARG A 135 -6.70 -14.82 15.99
N LEU A 136 -6.47 -14.23 14.81
CA LEU A 136 -5.35 -14.58 13.95
C LEU A 136 -4.02 -13.98 14.41
N LEU A 137 -4.03 -12.86 15.14
CA LEU A 137 -2.82 -12.29 15.77
C LEU A 137 -2.41 -13.07 17.04
N ASP A 138 -3.36 -13.75 17.69
CA ASP A 138 -3.13 -14.64 18.82
C ASP A 138 -2.60 -16.01 18.34
N ILE A 139 -1.29 -16.18 18.40
CA ILE A 139 -0.60 -17.40 17.91
C ILE A 139 -0.87 -18.62 18.78
N GLU A 140 -1.19 -18.44 20.07
CA GLU A 140 -1.53 -19.56 20.95
C GLU A 140 -2.88 -20.17 20.55
N LYS A 141 -3.85 -19.32 20.21
CA LYS A 141 -5.16 -19.76 19.74
C LYS A 141 -5.17 -20.17 18.27
N THR A 142 -4.34 -19.53 17.46
CA THR A 142 -4.23 -19.81 16.02
C THR A 142 -2.78 -20.09 15.64
N PRO A 143 -2.28 -21.31 15.93
CA PRO A 143 -0.88 -21.66 15.67
C PRO A 143 -0.55 -21.77 14.18
N GLN A 144 -1.57 -21.94 13.33
CA GLN A 144 -1.41 -22.09 11.89
C GLN A 144 -2.35 -21.16 11.12
N LYS A 145 -1.81 -20.56 10.05
CA LYS A 145 -2.54 -19.70 9.13
C LYS A 145 -3.71 -20.48 8.49
N PRO A 146 -4.95 -19.98 8.55
CA PRO A 146 -6.06 -20.57 7.82
C PRO A 146 -5.89 -20.40 6.30
N VAL A 147 -6.57 -21.25 5.54
CA VAL A 147 -6.57 -21.15 4.08
C VAL A 147 -7.52 -20.04 3.66
N TYR A 148 -6.99 -19.02 3.00
CA TYR A 148 -7.76 -17.97 2.36
C TYR A 148 -6.99 -17.43 1.15
N ASP A 149 -7.73 -16.98 0.15
CA ASP A 149 -7.14 -16.38 -1.04
C ASP A 149 -6.62 -14.98 -0.74
N MET A 150 -5.42 -14.71 -1.22
CA MET A 150 -4.79 -13.42 -1.05
C MET A 150 -5.45 -12.39 -1.97
N ALA A 151 -5.63 -11.16 -1.47
CA ALA A 151 -6.19 -10.07 -2.27
C ALA A 151 -5.33 -9.80 -3.52
N ASP A 152 -5.93 -9.20 -4.55
CA ASP A 152 -5.25 -8.85 -5.80
C ASP A 152 -4.01 -7.95 -5.59
N GLU A 153 -3.08 -7.93 -6.53
CA GLU A 153 -1.88 -7.07 -6.48
C GLU A 153 -2.08 -5.72 -7.14
N ILE A 154 -2.93 -5.65 -8.17
CA ILE A 154 -3.13 -4.47 -8.99
C ILE A 154 -3.41 -3.20 -8.15
N PRO A 155 -4.27 -3.23 -7.12
CA PRO A 155 -4.59 -2.01 -6.38
C PRO A 155 -3.66 -1.72 -5.19
N LEU A 156 -2.58 -2.48 -5.02
CA LEU A 156 -1.61 -2.26 -3.95
C LEU A 156 -0.58 -1.21 -4.37
N LEU A 157 -0.49 -0.13 -3.61
CA LEU A 157 0.47 0.95 -3.83
C LEU A 157 1.42 1.06 -2.64
N LEU A 158 2.73 1.07 -2.92
CA LEU A 158 3.69 1.67 -2.00
C LEU A 158 3.59 3.19 -2.18
N TYR A 159 2.92 3.86 -1.24
CA TYR A 159 2.59 5.27 -1.34
C TYR A 159 3.76 6.16 -0.90
N ASP A 160 4.42 5.80 0.20
CA ASP A 160 5.55 6.58 0.73
C ASP A 160 6.53 5.72 1.55
N CYS A 161 7.76 6.21 1.66
CA CYS A 161 8.81 5.68 2.52
C CYS A 161 9.37 6.84 3.35
N GLU A 162 9.21 6.77 4.67
CA GLU A 162 9.70 7.81 5.56
C GLU A 162 11.20 7.62 5.83
N PHE A 163 11.93 8.72 5.79
CA PHE A 163 13.36 8.80 6.02
C PHE A 163 13.67 9.92 7.03
N PRO A 164 14.87 9.93 7.64
CA PRO A 164 15.35 11.09 8.40
C PRO A 164 15.30 12.37 7.57
N GLN A 165 15.40 13.52 8.24
CA GLN A 165 15.40 14.80 7.54
C GLN A 165 16.49 14.83 6.47
N MET A 166 16.07 15.08 5.23
CA MET A 166 16.89 15.06 4.03
C MET A 166 16.58 16.28 3.17
N GLU A 167 17.59 16.76 2.47
CA GLU A 167 17.45 17.88 1.53
C GLU A 167 17.02 17.33 0.17
N TRP A 168 15.73 17.43 -0.14
CA TRP A 168 15.15 17.00 -1.41
C TRP A 168 15.14 18.14 -2.42
N GLN A 169 15.58 17.84 -3.63
CA GLN A 169 15.43 18.68 -4.80
C GLN A 169 14.31 18.11 -5.68
N GLU A 170 13.27 18.90 -5.88
CA GLU A 170 12.14 18.57 -6.74
C GLU A 170 12.36 19.09 -8.17
N PRO A 171 11.71 18.49 -9.18
CA PRO A 171 11.77 19.00 -10.54
C PRO A 171 11.16 20.40 -10.61
N ALA A 172 11.70 21.24 -11.50
CA ALA A 172 11.07 22.53 -11.80
C ALA A 172 9.64 22.32 -12.35
N THR A 173 8.76 23.29 -12.11
CA THR A 173 7.33 23.22 -12.45
C THR A 173 7.05 23.10 -13.96
N ASP A 174 8.05 23.34 -14.81
CA ASP A 174 8.01 23.22 -16.27
C ASP A 174 8.56 21.88 -16.80
N ASP A 175 8.75 20.88 -15.93
CA ASP A 175 9.18 19.53 -16.34
C ASP A 175 8.18 18.91 -17.34
N HIS A 176 8.57 18.89 -18.62
CA HIS A 176 7.78 18.38 -19.73
C HIS A 176 7.27 16.93 -19.50
N LYS A 177 8.01 16.11 -18.75
CA LYS A 177 7.53 14.76 -18.41
C LYS A 177 6.41 14.78 -17.37
N ALA A 178 6.44 15.72 -16.43
CA ALA A 178 5.33 15.94 -15.49
C ALA A 178 4.04 16.28 -16.23
N ILE A 179 4.13 17.19 -17.21
CA ILE A 179 3.00 17.59 -18.06
C ILE A 179 2.46 16.37 -18.83
N LYS A 180 3.33 15.63 -19.52
CA LYS A 180 2.96 14.40 -20.24
C LYS A 180 2.28 13.38 -19.35
N PHE A 181 2.79 13.15 -18.14
CA PHE A 181 2.22 12.19 -17.20
C PHE A 181 0.82 12.60 -16.77
N THR A 182 0.61 13.88 -16.44
CA THR A 182 -0.73 14.41 -16.12
C THR A 182 -1.69 14.19 -17.28
N THR A 183 -1.30 14.54 -18.51
CA THR A 183 -2.13 14.32 -19.70
C THR A 183 -2.41 12.83 -19.95
N ALA A 184 -1.42 11.95 -19.73
CA ALA A 184 -1.60 10.51 -19.87
C ALA A 184 -2.56 9.94 -18.80
N ALA A 185 -2.44 10.39 -17.56
CA ALA A 185 -3.33 10.01 -16.46
C ALA A 185 -4.77 10.51 -16.71
N GLU A 186 -4.94 11.74 -17.20
CA GLU A 186 -6.23 12.29 -17.61
C GLU A 186 -6.84 11.49 -18.77
N ALA A 187 -6.04 11.18 -19.80
CA ALA A 187 -6.48 10.38 -20.93
C ALA A 187 -6.90 8.96 -20.52
N LEU A 188 -6.13 8.31 -19.64
CA LEU A 188 -6.49 7.02 -19.05
C LEU A 188 -7.79 7.12 -18.25
N THR A 189 -7.94 8.16 -17.43
CA THR A 189 -9.15 8.41 -16.64
C THR A 189 -10.36 8.58 -17.56
N LEU A 190 -10.23 9.38 -18.62
CA LEU A 190 -11.29 9.59 -19.62
C LEU A 190 -11.63 8.28 -20.34
N HIS A 191 -10.63 7.50 -20.73
CA HIS A 191 -10.81 6.21 -21.41
C HIS A 191 -11.53 5.19 -20.53
N TYR A 192 -11.12 5.06 -19.27
CA TYR A 192 -11.81 4.20 -18.31
C TYR A 192 -13.20 4.71 -17.96
N GLY A 193 -13.38 6.02 -17.84
CA GLY A 193 -14.69 6.65 -17.68
C GLY A 193 -15.62 6.30 -18.83
N LEU A 194 -15.15 6.44 -20.07
CA LEU A 194 -15.91 6.07 -21.28
C LEU A 194 -16.27 4.58 -21.27
N LYS A 195 -15.31 3.68 -20.98
CA LYS A 195 -15.57 2.23 -20.90
C LYS A 195 -16.61 1.89 -19.83
N ALA A 196 -16.51 2.51 -18.65
CA ALA A 196 -17.46 2.30 -17.55
C ALA A 196 -18.85 2.83 -17.90
N THR A 197 -18.94 3.99 -18.57
CA THR A 197 -20.22 4.51 -19.07
C THR A 197 -20.83 3.57 -20.10
N VAL A 198 -20.05 3.08 -21.07
CA VAL A 198 -20.52 2.12 -22.08
C VAL A 198 -21.00 0.82 -21.44
N SER A 199 -20.30 0.30 -20.41
CA SER A 199 -20.75 -0.91 -19.72
C SER A 199 -22.05 -0.75 -18.94
N ASN A 200 -22.48 0.47 -18.64
CA ASN A 200 -23.75 0.74 -17.95
C ASN A 200 -24.93 0.94 -18.92
N ILE A 201 -24.68 1.01 -20.23
CA ILE A 201 -25.73 1.12 -21.26
C ILE A 201 -26.38 -0.24 -21.55
N PHE A 202 -25.66 -1.33 -21.26
CA PHE A 202 -26.09 -2.71 -21.43
C PHE A 202 -26.32 -3.37 -20.08
#